data_AF-K1TGE8-F1
#
_entry.id   AF-K1TGE8-F1
#
_cell.length_a   1.000
_cell.length_b   1.000
_cell.length_c   1.000
_cell.angle_alpha   90.00
_cell.angle_beta   90.00
_cell.angle_gamma   90.00
#
_symmetry.space_group_name_H-M   'P 1'
#
loop_
_entity.id
_entity.type
_entity.pdbx_description
1 polymer ?
#
loop_
_entity_poly.entity_id
_entity_poly.type
_entity_poly.pdbx_seq_one_letter_code
_entity_poly.pdbx_strand_id
1 'polypeptide(L)' 'MDDATAGLTELLNYSTEMNTSMNSVAPSIAAALLAIALIFVVWALATKKQNARTYLIAWVVCVIFTITFII' A
#
# COMPACT_ATOMS: atom_id res chain seq x y z
N MET A 1 0.74 28.13 -30.65
CA MET A 1 1.90 27.60 -29.91
C MET A 1 1.75 27.88 -28.43
N ASP A 2 1.38 29.10 -28.04
CA ASP A 2 1.14 29.47 -26.63
C ASP A 2 0.04 28.62 -25.96
N ASP A 3 -1.10 28.41 -26.63
CA ASP A 3 -2.19 27.56 -26.10
C ASP A 3 -1.80 26.08 -25.92
N ALA A 4 -0.91 25.56 -26.78
CA ALA A 4 -0.42 24.20 -26.68
C ALA A 4 0.58 24.04 -25.51
N THR A 5 1.37 25.08 -25.24
CA THR A 5 2.27 25.14 -24.08
C THR A 5 1.46 25.30 -22.78
N ALA A 6 0.38 26.08 -22.79
CA ALA A 6 -0.52 26.23 -21.65
C ALA A 6 -1.21 24.89 -21.31
N GLY A 7 -1.80 24.22 -22.30
CA GLY A 7 -2.43 22.91 -22.10
C GLY A 7 -1.46 21.83 -21.62
N LEU A 8 -0.22 21.82 -22.13
CA LEU A 8 0.81 20.90 -21.65
C LEU A 8 1.19 21.18 -20.18
N THR A 9 1.27 22.46 -19.80
CA THR A 9 1.56 22.88 -18.42
C THR A 9 0.45 22.45 -17.46
N GLU A 10 -0.81 22.57 -17.88
CA GLU A 10 -1.97 22.13 -17.11
C GLU A 10 -1.98 20.60 -16.89
N LEU A 11 -1.68 19.82 -17.94
CA LEU A 11 -1.55 18.36 -17.82
C LEU A 11 -0.39 17.95 -16.89
N LEU A 12 0.74 18.67 -16.95
CA LEU A 12 1.87 18.44 -16.05
C LEU A 12 1.47 18.69 -14.59
N ASN A 13 0.79 19.80 -14.31
CA ASN A 13 0.32 20.14 -12.97
C ASN A 13 -0.68 19.09 -12.46
N TYR A 14 -1.66 18.72 -13.29
CA TYR A 14 -2.63 17.67 -12.96
C TYR A 14 -1.94 16.33 -12.62
N SER A 15 -0.97 15.91 -13.43
CA SER A 15 -0.24 14.66 -13.19
C SER A 15 0.59 14.70 -11.90
N THR A 16 1.16 15.86 -11.57
CA THR A 16 1.95 16.08 -10.35
C THR A 16 1.07 16.06 -9.11
N GLU A 17 -0.09 16.72 -9.17
CA GLU A 17 -1.09 16.72 -8.11
C GLU A 17 -1.67 15.32 -7.89
N MET A 18 -1.98 14.59 -8.97
CA MET A 18 -2.40 13.20 -8.90
C MET A 18 -1.35 12.32 -8.21
N ASN A 19 -0.09 12.40 -8.63
CA ASN A 19 0.99 11.62 -8.04
C ASN A 19 1.16 11.95 -6.55
N THR A 20 1.08 13.22 -6.18
CA THR A 20 1.16 13.67 -4.78
C THR A 20 0.00 13.13 -3.95
N SER A 21 -1.23 13.24 -4.47
CA SER A 21 -2.43 12.74 -3.83
C SER A 21 -2.38 11.22 -3.63
N MET A 22 -1.98 10.47 -4.66
CA MET A 22 -1.82 9.01 -4.58
C MET A 22 -0.77 8.62 -3.54
N ASN A 23 0.38 9.29 -3.50
CA ASN A 23 1.41 9.02 -2.51
C ASN A 23 0.96 9.35 -1.08
N SER A 24 0.02 10.27 -0.89
CA SER A 24 -0.54 10.57 0.43
C SER A 24 -1.50 9.48 0.95
N VAL A 25 -2.15 8.73 0.05
CA VAL A 25 -3.18 7.72 0.39
C VAL A 25 -2.66 6.28 0.28
N ALA A 26 -1.65 6.03 -0.55
CA ALA A 26 -1.06 4.70 -0.72
C ALA A 26 -0.59 4.05 0.61
N PRO A 27 0.06 4.77 1.55
CA PRO A 27 0.46 4.20 2.85
C PRO A 27 -0.73 3.77 3.70
N SER A 28 -1.82 4.55 3.69
CA SER A 28 -3.01 4.26 4.49
C SER A 28 -3.79 3.07 3.94
N ILE A 29 -3.88 2.92 2.61
CA ILE A 29 -4.46 1.73 1.98
C ILE A 29 -3.60 0.49 2.30
N ALA A 30 -2.29 0.58 2.15
CA ALA A 30 -1.38 -0.55 2.43
C ALA A 30 -1.48 -1.01 3.90
N ALA A 31 -1.55 -0.05 4.84
CA ALA A 31 -1.76 -0.33 6.26
C ALA A 31 -3.11 -1.04 6.52
N ALA A 32 -4.20 -0.58 5.88
CA ALA A 32 -5.52 -1.19 6.04
C ALA A 32 -5.55 -2.65 5.54
N LEU A 33 -4.91 -2.94 4.40
CA LEU A 33 -4.80 -4.30 3.86
C LEU A 33 -4.02 -5.23 4.81
N LEU A 34 -2.92 -4.75 5.38
CA LEU A 34 -2.14 -5.52 6.35
C LEU A 34 -2.93 -5.82 7.63
N ALA A 35 -3.72 -4.86 8.11
CA ALA A 35 -4.57 -5.04 9.28
C ALA A 35 -5.65 -6.11 9.04
N ILE A 36 -6.31 -6.09 7.87
CA ILE A 36 -7.29 -7.13 7.51
C ILE A 36 -6.62 -8.50 7.37
N ALA A 37 -5.44 -8.55 6.74
CA ALA A 37 -4.68 -9.80 6.59
C ALA A 37 -4.30 -10.43 7.96
N LEU A 38 -4.01 -9.60 8.97
CA LEU A 38 -3.65 -10.08 10.31
C LEU A 38 -4.77 -10.89 10.96
N ILE A 39 -6.04 -10.55 10.72
CA ILE A 39 -7.20 -11.27 11.28
C ILE A 39 -7.16 -12.74 10.87
N PHE A 40 -6.87 -13.02 9.59
CA PHE A 40 -6.77 -14.39 9.08
C PHE A 40 -5.58 -15.16 9.66
N VAL A 41 -4.45 -14.48 9.86
CA VAL A 41 -3.24 -15.06 10.45
C VAL A 41 -3.50 -15.44 11.91
N VAL A 42 -4.10 -14.52 12.69
CA VAL A 42 -4.47 -14.77 14.09
C VAL A 42 -5.48 -15.89 14.21
N TRP A 43 -6.50 -15.93 13.34
CA TRP A 43 -7.46 -17.03 13.31
C TRP A 43 -6.79 -18.38 13.00
N ALA A 44 -5.88 -18.42 12.01
CA ALA A 44 -5.14 -19.64 11.68
C ALA A 44 -4.26 -20.13 12.84
N LEU A 45 -3.68 -19.19 13.60
CA LEU A 45 -2.92 -19.51 14.82
C LEU A 45 -3.81 -20.04 15.94
N ALA A 46 -4.94 -19.38 16.19
CA ALA A 46 -5.88 -19.75 17.25
C ALA A 46 -6.50 -21.14 17.01
N THR A 47 -6.81 -21.46 15.75
CA THR A 47 -7.34 -22.77 15.35
C THR A 47 -6.27 -23.85 15.21
N LYS A 48 -5.00 -23.54 15.54
CA LYS A 48 -3.83 -24.43 15.38
C LYS A 48 -3.76 -25.08 14.00
N LYS A 49 -4.12 -24.30 12.97
CA LYS A 49 -4.10 -24.78 11.58
C LYS A 49 -2.67 -25.20 11.20
N GLN A 50 -2.55 -26.25 10.41
CA GLN A 50 -1.25 -26.65 9.87
C GLN A 50 -0.60 -25.47 9.13
N ASN A 51 0.69 -25.25 9.35
CA ASN A 51 1.47 -24.13 8.81
C ASN A 51 1.12 -22.72 9.34
N ALA A 52 0.37 -22.58 10.44
CA ALA A 52 0.03 -21.28 11.01
C ALA A 52 1.25 -20.39 11.33
N ARG A 53 2.38 -20.99 11.74
CA ARG A 53 3.65 -20.28 11.94
C ARG A 53 4.19 -19.67 10.64
N THR A 54 4.06 -20.39 9.52
CA THR A 54 4.49 -19.90 8.20
C THR A 54 3.64 -18.72 7.76
N TYR A 55 2.32 -18.74 8.00
CA TYR A 55 1.45 -17.59 7.71
C TYR A 55 1.84 -16.35 8.52
N LEU A 56 2.21 -16.53 9.80
CA LEU A 56 2.70 -15.44 10.63
C LEU A 56 4.04 -14.87 10.12
N ILE A 57 5.00 -15.73 9.76
CA ILE A 57 6.28 -15.28 9.21
C ILE A 57 6.05 -14.51 7.90
N ALA A 58 5.21 -15.03 7.01
CA ALA A 58 4.87 -14.36 5.75
C ALA A 58 4.24 -12.98 5.99
N TRP A 59 3.30 -12.88 6.95
CA TRP A 59 2.71 -11.59 7.31
C TRP A 59 3.74 -10.60 7.85
N VAL A 60 4.65 -11.04 8.73
CA VAL A 60 5.75 -10.18 9.25
C VAL A 60 6.66 -9.69 8.11
N VAL A 61 7.00 -10.56 7.17
CA VAL A 61 7.80 -10.17 5.99
C VAL A 61 7.07 -9.12 5.16
N CYS A 62 5.76 -9.29 4.92
CA CYS A 62 4.95 -8.31 4.21
C CYS A 62 4.91 -6.96 4.95
N VAL A 63 4.77 -6.96 6.28
CA VAL A 63 4.79 -5.73 7.09
C VAL A 63 6.11 -4.99 6.96
N ILE A 64 7.25 -5.69 7.08
CA ILE A 64 8.58 -5.09 6.94
C ILE A 64 8.75 -4.48 5.55
N PHE A 65 8.32 -5.19 4.50
CA PHE A 65 8.40 -4.68 3.14
C PHE A 65 7.56 -3.41 2.94
N THR A 66 6.31 -3.41 3.41
CA THR A 66 5.45 -2.22 3.32
C THR A 66 6.04 -1.03 4.08
N ILE A 67 6.58 -1.24 5.28
CA ILE A 67 7.23 -0.17 6.05
C ILE A 67 8.48 0.37 5.36
N THR A 68 9.25 -0.48 4.65
CA THR A 68 10.53 -0.07 4.05
C THR A 68 10.36 0.60 2.70
N PHE A 69 9.32 0.24 1.94
CA PHE A 69 9.18 0.63 0.53
C PHE A 69 7.92 1.46 0.21
N ILE A 70 6.94 1.53 1.12
CA ILE A 70 5.64 2.19 0.86
C ILE A 70 5.33 3.29 1.87
N ILE A 71 5.68 3.09 3.15
CA ILE A 71 5.56 4.10 4.22
C ILE A 71 6.85 4.89 4.30
#